data_AF-W7IPL7-F1
#
_entry.id   AF-W7IPL7-F1
#
_cell.length_a   1.000
_cell.length_b   1.000
_cell.length_c   1.000
_cell.angle_alpha   90.00
_cell.angle_beta   90.00
_cell.angle_gamma   90.00
#
_symmetry.space_group_name_H-M   'P 1'
#
loop_
_entity.id
_entity.type
_entity.pdbx_description
1 polymer ?
#
loop_
_entity_poly.entity_id
_entity_poly.type
_entity_poly.pdbx_seq_one_letter_code
_entity_poly.pdbx_strand_id
1 'polypeptide(L)'
;MTLKGNQVSVGGAFPEVGAAAAPFSLVGKGLADVDLSAFDGKRKVLNIFPSVDTPTCATSVRTFNERAAEAENTVVLCVSADLPFAQARFCAAEGLENVTTLSTLRGAEFLTDYGVALQDGPMAGLAARAVVVLDESNVVVHSQLVGEIADEPDYDSALAALK
;
A
#
# COMPACT_ATOMS: atom_id res chain seq x y z
N MET A 1 -5.95 14.64 5.86
CA MET A 1 -6.68 13.53 6.53
C MET A 1 -6.66 13.75 8.04
N THR A 2 -7.24 12.86 8.83
CA THR A 2 -7.17 12.95 10.30
C THR A 2 -6.47 11.76 10.95
N LEU A 3 -5.91 12.01 12.14
CA LEU A 3 -5.45 11.00 13.09
C LEU A 3 -6.15 11.23 14.43
N LYS A 4 -7.10 10.36 14.76
CA LYS A 4 -7.99 10.50 15.93
C LYS A 4 -8.64 11.89 15.98
N GLY A 5 -9.10 12.35 14.83
CA GLY A 5 -9.74 13.67 14.66
C GLY A 5 -8.78 14.87 14.56
N ASN A 6 -7.47 14.70 14.74
CA ASN A 6 -6.49 15.77 14.54
C ASN A 6 -6.12 15.86 13.06
N GLN A 7 -6.06 17.07 12.48
CA GLN A 7 -5.63 17.23 11.10
C GLN A 7 -4.17 16.79 10.91
N VAL A 8 -3.93 16.09 9.81
CA VAL A 8 -2.60 15.67 9.35
C VAL A 8 -2.47 16.00 7.87
N SER A 9 -1.37 16.66 7.52
CA SER A 9 -1.03 17.03 6.16
C SER A 9 -0.45 15.83 5.40
N VAL A 10 -0.95 15.62 4.18
CA VAL A 10 -0.48 14.57 3.27
C VAL A 10 0.11 15.24 2.04
N GLY A 11 1.38 14.96 1.75
CA GLY A 11 2.13 15.50 0.64
C GLY A 11 1.98 14.68 -0.63
N GLY A 12 2.12 15.36 -1.77
CA GLY A 12 2.05 14.76 -3.09
C GLY A 12 0.66 14.85 -3.73
N ALA A 13 0.49 14.18 -4.88
CA ALA A 13 -0.78 14.09 -5.59
C ALA A 13 -1.25 12.64 -5.58
N PHE A 14 -2.39 12.38 -4.96
CA PHE A 14 -2.92 11.02 -4.86
C PHE A 14 -3.44 10.57 -6.24
N PRO A 15 -3.09 9.36 -6.73
CA PRO A 15 -3.48 8.92 -8.07
C PRO A 15 -5.00 8.85 -8.25
N GLU A 16 -5.50 9.36 -9.37
CA GLU A 16 -6.92 9.29 -9.75
C GLU A 16 -7.18 8.16 -10.75
N VAL A 17 -8.41 7.66 -10.78
CA VAL A 17 -8.83 6.61 -11.73
C VAL A 17 -8.62 7.09 -13.17
N GLY A 18 -8.03 6.22 -13.99
CA GLY A 18 -7.65 6.48 -15.39
C GLY A 18 -6.24 7.06 -15.56
N ALA A 19 -5.56 7.46 -14.48
CA ALA A 19 -4.17 7.90 -14.55
C ALA A 19 -3.20 6.70 -14.68
N ALA A 20 -2.09 6.90 -15.36
CA ALA A 20 -0.97 5.96 -15.32
C ALA A 20 -0.27 6.05 -13.96
N ALA A 21 0.03 4.92 -13.34
CA ALA A 21 0.75 4.86 -12.08
C ALA A 21 2.21 5.30 -12.27
N ALA A 22 2.73 6.10 -11.32
CA ALA A 22 4.14 6.47 -11.32
C ALA A 22 5.01 5.21 -11.11
N PRO A 23 6.13 5.07 -11.84
CA PRO A 23 7.08 3.99 -11.57
C PRO A 23 7.66 4.15 -10.17
N PHE A 24 7.99 3.04 -9.52
CA PHE A 24 8.70 3.04 -8.24
C PHE A 24 9.72 1.91 -8.20
N SER A 25 10.69 2.06 -7.30
CA SER A 25 11.63 1.01 -6.89
C SER A 25 11.66 0.98 -5.36
N LEU A 26 11.24 -0.14 -4.76
CA LEU A 26 11.10 -0.30 -3.30
C LEU A 26 11.87 -1.51 -2.80
N VAL A 27 12.09 -1.63 -1.49
CA VAL A 27 12.91 -2.70 -0.92
C VAL A 27 12.07 -3.90 -0.52
N GLY A 28 12.32 -5.07 -1.12
CA GLY A 28 11.66 -6.33 -0.76
C GLY A 28 12.25 -7.04 0.47
N LYS A 29 11.65 -8.16 0.87
CA LYS A 29 12.05 -9.00 2.02
C LYS A 29 13.54 -9.39 2.03
N GLY A 30 14.13 -9.62 0.86
CA GLY A 30 15.55 -9.99 0.68
C GLY A 30 16.52 -8.82 0.62
N LEU A 31 16.07 -7.61 0.95
CA LEU A 31 16.81 -6.34 0.79
C LEU A 31 17.14 -5.97 -0.66
N ALA A 32 16.66 -6.73 -1.65
CA ALA A 32 16.75 -6.38 -3.06
C ALA A 32 15.74 -5.27 -3.39
N ASP A 33 16.11 -4.43 -4.37
CA ASP A 33 15.20 -3.46 -4.95
C ASP A 33 14.20 -4.18 -5.87
N VAL A 34 12.95 -3.72 -5.84
CA VAL A 34 11.80 -4.30 -6.55
C VAL A 34 11.09 -3.16 -7.25
N ASP A 35 11.13 -3.17 -8.56
CA ASP A 35 10.48 -2.19 -9.41
C ASP A 35 9.01 -2.53 -9.66
N LEU A 36 8.17 -1.54 -9.95
CA LEU A 36 6.79 -1.78 -10.41
C LEU A 36 6.74 -2.71 -11.64
N SER A 37 7.73 -2.61 -12.52
CA SER A 37 7.84 -3.45 -13.74
C SER A 37 8.06 -4.93 -13.46
N ALA A 38 8.50 -5.30 -12.24
CA ALA A 38 8.57 -6.71 -11.83
C ALA A 38 7.19 -7.39 -11.82
N PHE A 39 6.10 -6.61 -11.87
CA PHE A 39 4.72 -7.08 -11.86
C PHE A 39 3.97 -6.78 -13.18
N ASP A 40 4.67 -6.47 -14.27
CA ASP A 40 4.04 -6.18 -15.56
C ASP A 40 3.14 -7.33 -16.03
N GLY A 41 2.01 -6.97 -16.65
CA GLY A 41 0.99 -7.93 -17.09
C GLY A 41 0.10 -8.50 -15.98
N LYS A 42 0.35 -8.18 -14.70
CA LYS A 42 -0.54 -8.51 -13.57
C LYS A 42 -1.35 -7.29 -13.14
N ARG A 43 -2.49 -7.51 -12.52
CA ARG A 43 -3.20 -6.50 -11.74
C ARG A 43 -2.52 -6.35 -10.38
N LYS A 44 -2.52 -5.15 -9.81
CA LYS A 44 -1.83 -4.88 -8.54
C LYS A 44 -2.76 -4.21 -7.56
N VAL A 45 -2.81 -4.70 -6.34
CA VAL A 45 -3.44 -4.01 -5.20
C VAL A 45 -2.32 -3.47 -4.32
N LEU A 46 -2.11 -2.17 -4.34
CA LEU A 46 -1.20 -1.47 -3.45
C LEU A 46 -1.96 -1.17 -2.16
N ASN A 47 -1.73 -1.98 -1.13
CA ASN A 47 -2.21 -1.75 0.23
C ASN A 47 -1.14 -0.94 0.98
N ILE A 48 -1.35 0.38 1.07
CA ILE A 48 -0.39 1.34 1.60
C ILE A 48 -0.80 1.71 3.03
N PHE A 49 0.12 1.64 3.97
CA PHE A 49 -0.21 1.88 5.38
C PHE A 49 0.97 2.43 6.18
N PRO A 50 0.70 3.08 7.33
CA PRO A 50 1.77 3.72 8.10
C PRO A 50 2.81 2.76 8.68
N SER A 51 2.36 1.67 9.31
CA SER A 51 3.23 0.63 9.87
C SER A 51 2.49 -0.69 10.10
N VAL A 52 3.11 -1.83 9.78
CA VAL A 52 2.57 -3.18 10.05
C VAL A 52 2.35 -3.44 11.54
N ASP A 53 3.09 -2.77 12.43
CA ASP A 53 3.06 -2.99 13.88
C ASP A 53 1.83 -2.33 14.55
N THR A 54 0.74 -2.08 13.82
CA THR A 54 -0.53 -1.55 14.37
C THR A 54 -1.74 -2.43 14.01
N PRO A 55 -2.76 -2.54 14.89
CA PRO A 55 -3.88 -3.49 14.69
C PRO A 55 -4.69 -3.29 13.40
N THR A 56 -4.92 -2.04 13.00
CA THR A 56 -5.67 -1.72 11.77
C THR A 56 -4.87 -2.12 10.53
N CYS A 57 -3.56 -1.92 10.51
CA CYS A 57 -2.71 -2.36 9.40
C CYS A 57 -2.65 -3.89 9.31
N ALA A 58 -2.54 -4.56 10.45
CA ALA A 58 -2.52 -6.02 10.47
C ALA A 58 -3.80 -6.62 9.86
N THR A 59 -4.95 -6.02 10.19
CA THR A 59 -6.26 -6.43 9.67
C THR A 59 -6.40 -6.17 8.17
N SER A 60 -5.92 -5.03 7.67
CA SER A 60 -5.97 -4.74 6.23
C SER A 60 -5.11 -5.67 5.40
N VAL A 61 -3.91 -6.01 5.89
CA VAL A 61 -3.05 -6.97 5.19
C VAL A 61 -3.68 -8.36 5.14
N ARG A 62 -4.25 -8.86 6.25
CA ARG A 62 -4.96 -10.15 6.26
C ARG A 62 -6.13 -10.17 5.29
N THR A 63 -7.00 -9.15 5.37
CA THR A 63 -8.23 -9.08 4.56
C THR A 63 -7.90 -9.05 3.07
N PHE A 64 -6.93 -8.23 2.64
CA PHE A 64 -6.52 -8.23 1.25
C PHE A 64 -5.81 -9.51 0.84
N ASN A 65 -4.97 -10.10 1.69
CA ASN A 65 -4.32 -11.38 1.37
C ASN A 65 -5.34 -12.49 1.13
N GLU A 66 -6.35 -12.62 1.99
CA GLU A 66 -7.38 -13.65 1.85
C GLU A 66 -8.25 -13.40 0.63
N ARG A 67 -8.75 -12.17 0.47
CA ARG A 67 -9.79 -11.87 -0.53
C ARG A 67 -9.24 -11.57 -1.92
N ALA A 68 -8.08 -10.93 -2.01
CA ALA A 68 -7.46 -10.66 -3.31
C ALA A 68 -6.73 -11.89 -3.87
N ALA A 69 -6.44 -12.91 -3.05
CA ALA A 69 -5.96 -14.21 -3.55
C ALA A 69 -6.99 -14.92 -4.43
N GLU A 70 -8.29 -14.59 -4.30
CA GLU A 70 -9.35 -15.10 -5.18
C GLU A 70 -9.37 -14.41 -6.55
N ALA A 71 -8.74 -13.23 -6.67
CA ALA A 71 -8.69 -12.49 -7.93
C ALA A 71 -7.60 -13.06 -8.86
N GLU A 72 -8.00 -13.56 -10.02
CA GLU A 72 -7.06 -14.09 -11.02
C GLU A 72 -6.02 -13.02 -11.44
N ASN A 73 -4.82 -13.44 -11.82
CA ASN A 73 -3.78 -12.55 -12.34
C ASN A 73 -3.49 -11.30 -11.47
N THR A 74 -3.65 -11.40 -10.15
CA THR A 74 -3.52 -10.26 -9.22
C THR A 74 -2.39 -10.48 -8.22
N VAL A 75 -1.67 -9.41 -7.88
CA VAL A 75 -0.68 -9.40 -6.79
C VAL A 75 -1.04 -8.33 -5.77
N VAL A 76 -0.90 -8.66 -4.48
CA VAL A 76 -1.05 -7.71 -3.38
C VAL A 76 0.33 -7.20 -2.96
N LEU A 77 0.53 -5.89 -3.07
CA LEU A 77 1.73 -5.17 -2.67
C LEU A 77 1.44 -4.41 -1.38
N CYS A 78 2.00 -4.87 -0.27
CA CYS A 78 1.88 -4.22 1.03
C CYS A 78 3.04 -3.23 1.20
N VAL A 79 2.75 -1.93 1.22
CA VAL A 79 3.76 -0.87 1.19
C VAL A 79 3.75 -0.06 2.48
N SER A 80 4.92 0.08 3.12
CA SER A 80 5.10 0.93 4.30
C SER A 80 6.53 1.41 4.48
N ALA A 81 6.74 2.32 5.43
CA ALA A 81 8.07 2.77 5.84
C ALA A 81 8.77 1.83 6.85
N ASP A 82 8.11 0.73 7.23
CA ASP A 82 8.75 -0.28 8.08
C ASP A 82 9.95 -0.91 7.37
N LEU A 83 10.99 -1.26 8.12
CA LEU A 83 12.10 -2.02 7.55
C LEU A 83 11.62 -3.40 7.06
N PRO A 84 12.24 -3.96 6.00
CA PRO A 84 11.88 -5.29 5.49
C PRO A 84 11.86 -6.38 6.57
N PHE A 85 12.68 -6.24 7.61
CA PHE A 85 12.74 -7.16 8.75
C PHE A 85 11.44 -7.18 9.57
N ALA A 86 10.83 -6.01 9.80
CA ALA A 86 9.58 -5.90 10.55
C ALA A 86 8.40 -6.42 9.71
N GLN A 87 8.36 -6.08 8.43
CA GLN A 87 7.38 -6.62 7.48
C GLN A 87 7.46 -8.16 7.38
N ALA A 88 8.68 -8.71 7.33
CA ALA A 88 8.89 -10.16 7.28
C ALA A 88 8.44 -10.86 8.57
N ARG A 89 8.73 -10.26 9.74
CA ARG A 89 8.26 -10.76 11.04
C ARG A 89 6.74 -10.78 11.09
N PHE A 90 6.09 -9.72 10.62
CA PHE A 90 4.64 -9.62 10.55
C PHE A 90 4.04 -10.72 9.65
N CYS A 91 4.52 -10.86 8.42
CA CYS A 91 4.01 -11.91 7.51
C CYS A 91 4.20 -13.32 8.06
N ALA A 92 5.33 -13.59 8.72
CA ALA A 92 5.57 -14.88 9.35
C ALA A 92 4.64 -15.15 10.55
N ALA A 93 4.30 -14.12 11.33
CA ALA A 93 3.40 -14.25 12.47
C ALA A 93 1.94 -14.48 12.03
N GLU A 94 1.52 -13.85 10.93
CA GLU A 94 0.16 -13.92 10.41
C GLU A 94 -0.06 -15.04 9.37
N GLY A 95 0.97 -15.81 9.02
CA GLY A 95 0.87 -16.90 8.04
C GLY A 95 0.61 -16.42 6.62
N LEU A 96 1.09 -15.23 6.27
CA LEU A 96 0.81 -14.59 4.99
C LEU A 96 1.89 -14.97 3.96
N GLU A 97 1.58 -15.93 3.10
CA GLU A 97 2.51 -16.43 2.08
C GLU A 97 2.35 -15.76 0.70
N ASN A 98 1.17 -15.17 0.43
CA ASN A 98 0.82 -14.64 -0.89
C ASN A 98 0.91 -13.11 -1.01
N VAL A 99 1.41 -12.42 0.02
CA VAL A 99 1.65 -10.96 -0.04
C VAL A 99 3.09 -10.65 -0.38
N THR A 100 3.28 -9.62 -1.21
CA THR A 100 4.59 -9.02 -1.42
C THR A 100 4.72 -7.79 -0.53
N THR A 101 5.66 -7.80 0.41
CA THR A 101 5.96 -6.62 1.24
C THR A 101 7.05 -5.77 0.63
N LEU A 102 6.80 -4.48 0.51
CA LEU A 102 7.70 -3.48 -0.04
C LEU A 102 7.93 -2.38 1.00
N SER A 103 9.19 -2.10 1.30
CA SER A 103 9.61 -1.07 2.24
C SER A 103 10.09 0.16 1.50
N THR A 104 9.71 1.35 1.99
CA THR A 104 10.24 2.63 1.50
C THR A 104 11.59 2.99 2.13
N LEU A 105 12.32 2.02 2.73
CA LEU A 105 13.69 2.19 3.22
C LEU A 105 14.61 2.83 2.17
N ARG A 106 14.45 2.41 0.91
CA ARG A 106 14.92 3.10 -0.29
C ARG A 106 13.68 3.30 -1.18
N GLY A 107 13.72 4.32 -2.04
CA GLY A 107 12.54 4.72 -2.82
C GLY A 107 11.53 5.55 -2.01
N ALA A 108 12.00 6.35 -1.05
CA ALA A 108 11.13 7.15 -0.19
C ALA A 108 10.31 8.20 -0.97
N GLU A 109 10.75 8.57 -2.17
CA GLU A 109 10.01 9.39 -3.14
C GLU A 109 8.63 8.82 -3.47
N PHE A 110 8.45 7.49 -3.40
CA PHE A 110 7.15 6.83 -3.55
C PHE A 110 6.06 7.50 -2.70
N LEU A 111 6.39 7.90 -1.48
CA LEU A 111 5.42 8.52 -0.58
C LEU A 111 4.85 9.81 -1.16
N THR A 112 5.67 10.61 -1.83
CA THR A 112 5.23 11.87 -2.45
C THR A 112 4.63 11.61 -3.84
N ASP A 113 5.23 10.71 -4.62
CA ASP A 113 4.76 10.39 -5.98
C ASP A 113 3.36 9.74 -5.97
N TYR A 114 3.03 9.00 -4.91
CA TYR A 114 1.71 8.41 -4.71
C TYR A 114 0.81 9.23 -3.79
N GLY A 115 1.21 10.44 -3.38
CA GLY A 115 0.33 11.32 -2.58
C GLY A 115 -0.04 10.77 -1.20
N VAL A 116 0.89 10.05 -0.56
CA VAL A 116 0.68 9.39 0.75
C VAL A 116 1.71 9.82 1.80
N ALA A 117 2.53 10.84 1.56
CA ALA A 117 3.55 11.26 2.52
C ALA A 117 2.92 12.00 3.71
N LEU A 118 2.94 11.44 4.92
CA LEU A 118 2.57 12.21 6.12
C LEU A 118 3.65 13.23 6.42
N GLN A 119 3.31 14.52 6.40
CA GLN A 119 4.28 15.62 6.46
C GLN A 119 4.44 16.23 7.86
N ASP A 120 3.44 16.08 8.71
CA ASP A 120 3.42 16.68 10.04
C ASP A 120 2.89 15.72 11.11
N GLY A 121 2.96 16.18 12.36
CA GLY A 121 2.54 15.40 13.52
C GLY A 121 3.49 14.24 13.87
N PRO A 122 3.06 13.36 14.80
CA PRO A 122 3.91 12.28 15.32
C PRO A 122 4.18 11.17 14.31
N MET A 123 3.45 11.14 13.18
CA MET A 123 3.58 10.14 12.12
C MET A 123 4.29 10.69 10.88
N ALA A 124 4.87 11.89 10.95
CA ALA A 124 5.63 12.48 9.86
C ALA A 124 6.75 11.53 9.39
N GLY A 125 6.87 11.35 8.08
CA GLY A 125 7.81 10.40 7.47
C GLY A 125 7.25 8.99 7.24
N LEU A 126 6.04 8.70 7.71
CA LEU A 126 5.31 7.46 7.38
C LEU A 126 4.36 7.67 6.20
N ALA A 127 3.82 6.57 5.68
CA ALA A 127 2.74 6.61 4.71
C ALA A 127 1.39 6.85 5.37
N ALA A 128 0.54 7.61 4.70
CA ALA A 128 -0.89 7.63 4.92
C ALA A 128 -1.49 6.25 4.62
N ARG A 129 -2.67 5.96 5.17
CA ARG A 129 -3.41 4.75 4.78
C ARG A 129 -4.12 4.98 3.46
N ALA A 130 -3.83 4.12 2.48
CA ALA A 130 -4.43 4.20 1.16
C ALA A 130 -4.50 2.84 0.48
N VAL A 131 -5.40 2.73 -0.49
CA VAL A 131 -5.47 1.60 -1.42
C VAL A 131 -5.46 2.14 -2.84
N VAL A 132 -4.59 1.60 -3.68
CA VAL A 132 -4.57 1.88 -5.12
C VAL A 132 -4.61 0.55 -5.86
N VAL A 133 -5.52 0.40 -6.81
CA VAL A 133 -5.64 -0.78 -7.66
C VAL A 133 -5.24 -0.41 -9.07
N LEU A 134 -4.34 -1.21 -9.64
CA LEU A 134 -3.80 -1.05 -10.98
C LEU A 134 -4.22 -2.21 -11.86
N ASP A 135 -4.54 -1.92 -13.12
CA ASP A 135 -4.71 -2.94 -14.16
C ASP A 135 -3.35 -3.49 -14.68
N GLU A 136 -3.42 -4.39 -15.67
CA GLU A 136 -2.26 -5.02 -16.30
C GLU A 136 -1.32 -4.02 -16.99
N SER A 137 -1.83 -2.84 -17.36
CA SER A 137 -1.11 -1.76 -18.05
C SER A 137 -0.64 -0.66 -17.09
N ASN A 138 -0.71 -0.88 -15.77
CA ASN A 138 -0.38 0.09 -14.74
C ASN A 138 -1.28 1.35 -14.76
N VAL A 139 -2.53 1.21 -15.20
CA VAL A 139 -3.55 2.27 -15.10
C VAL A 139 -4.33 2.09 -13.81
N VAL A 140 -4.58 3.19 -13.09
CA VAL A 140 -5.36 3.21 -11.85
C VAL A 140 -6.82 2.92 -12.18
N VAL A 141 -7.36 1.83 -11.63
CA VAL A 141 -8.78 1.44 -11.77
C VAL A 141 -9.58 1.70 -10.50
N HIS A 142 -8.90 1.83 -9.36
CA HIS A 142 -9.48 2.28 -8.10
C HIS A 142 -8.42 2.98 -7.27
N SER A 143 -8.80 4.03 -6.55
CA SER A 143 -7.95 4.67 -5.57
C SER A 143 -8.76 5.21 -4.39
N GLN A 144 -8.24 4.99 -3.18
CA GLN A 144 -8.85 5.45 -1.94
C GLN A 144 -7.76 5.92 -0.99
N LEU A 145 -7.80 7.21 -0.63
CA LEU A 145 -7.06 7.74 0.51
C LEU A 145 -8.00 7.75 1.72
N VAL A 146 -7.66 7.01 2.78
CA VAL A 146 -8.56 6.85 3.94
C VAL A 146 -8.64 8.16 4.73
N GLY A 147 -9.85 8.65 5.00
CA GLY A 147 -10.07 9.96 5.64
C GLY A 147 -9.50 10.07 7.06
N GLU A 148 -9.52 8.98 7.81
CA GLU A 148 -8.97 8.81 9.16
C GLU A 148 -8.01 7.63 9.18
N ILE A 149 -6.77 7.84 9.62
CA ILE A 149 -5.70 6.82 9.56
C ILE A 149 -6.04 5.57 10.39
N ALA A 150 -6.81 5.75 11.46
CA ALA A 150 -7.26 4.67 12.34
C ALA A 150 -8.34 3.77 11.72
N ASP A 151 -9.02 4.23 10.67
CA ASP A 151 -10.06 3.48 9.98
C ASP A 151 -9.46 2.48 8.99
N GLU A 152 -10.22 1.44 8.67
CA GLU A 152 -9.89 0.48 7.62
C GLU A 152 -10.30 1.03 6.23
N PRO A 153 -9.62 0.62 5.15
CA PRO A 153 -10.06 0.96 3.80
C PRO A 153 -11.35 0.22 3.40
N ASP A 154 -11.98 0.66 2.33
CA ASP A 154 -13.14 -0.01 1.72
C ASP A 154 -12.65 -1.15 0.83
N TYR A 155 -12.53 -2.33 1.42
CA TYR A 155 -12.10 -3.54 0.72
C TYR A 155 -13.04 -3.93 -0.43
N ASP A 156 -14.34 -3.73 -0.26
CA ASP A 156 -15.33 -4.17 -1.24
C ASP A 156 -15.22 -3.36 -2.53
N SER A 157 -15.07 -2.03 -2.41
CA SER A 157 -14.83 -1.16 -3.55
C SER A 157 -13.51 -1.47 -4.27
N ALA A 158 -12.43 -1.73 -3.51
CA ALA A 158 -11.14 -2.08 -4.10
C ALA A 158 -11.19 -3.43 -4.85
N LEU A 159 -11.82 -4.45 -4.27
CA LEU A 159 -11.93 -5.77 -4.89
C LEU A 159 -12.93 -5.81 -6.04
N ALA A 160 -13.97 -4.98 -6.02
CA ALA A 160 -14.90 -4.84 -7.13
C ALA A 160 -14.21 -4.30 -8.39
N ALA A 161 -13.17 -3.49 -8.24
CA ALA A 161 -12.37 -3.00 -9.37
C ALA A 161 -11.48 -4.07 -10.03
N LEU A 162 -11.38 -5.26 -9.44
CA LEU A 162 -10.68 -6.42 -10.01
C LEU A 162 -11.63 -7.40 -10.74
N LYS A 163 -12.91 -7.09 -10.85
CA LYS A 163 -13.91 -7.95 -11.52
C LYS A 163 -14.11 -7.57 -12.98
#